data_AF-A0A4S9L9V9-F1
#
_entry.id   AF-A0A4S9L9V9-F1
#
_cell.length_a   1.000
_cell.length_b   1.000
_cell.length_c   1.000
_cell.angle_alpha   90.00
_cell.angle_beta   90.00
_cell.angle_gamma   90.00
#
_symmetry.space_group_name_H-M   'P 1'
#
loop_
_entity.id
_entity.type
_entity.pdbx_description
1 polymer ?
#
loop_
_entity_poly.entity_id
_entity_poly.type
_entity_poly.pdbx_seq_one_letter_code
_entity_poly.pdbx_strand_id
1 'polypeptide(L)'
;MGLLFDLGTLRLETSQLGKSSRLSHFFFSSPLTFLLCSPVLFGADCLEAAMVSTLPDANALKVVTISDNHDLILRVTEYTKKLGTSDHGHGKIKAVADFQVNRQFLIDNAESGFFRTLLTTRNFAEAGKNFIKLDEHNPSGVEVILCAIHSKDENWKSSAIGQAVTARTLQLPAENLWDVATSNDFMMMQFSHLDDWFVRWYSRNGHATPNEMLLYPCLQFHHAVAFMQVTKALVYERAYIVEFRSKNHHDKHIEPRVLPRGHLRVLLSNWLFKKVKVMMEVSCDCKEKTVYQYIKALVETKGYPIDEQNRKSINEVCKNLATFPVHFKLPESSKSCSTCNSDWEYIVSSAIDSIKKHFDGLCLDCMDHTQPQFLDEHWDYWNHLSSGRQWDRNCRVKHSQSTWYSSFSMSKPYSTMDSMKKIKDENQKLKVIHLRQESRIKQLGGEIDAITIRNDILQDNLTALNANVDQWEEYAAEETAKVKELNVYIDDMDKVLTRKKTKIGRLRSRLTRSKGVNRDLQERNDYLEEHLATKKIKSQAFKAEQKELKRSNKDLERSVRCLDGQLEEDQTEILGLLKKNVKKKSSSTCMSNSCSMPV
;
A
#
# COMPACT_ATOMS: atom_id res chain seq x y z
N MET A 1 -0.16 16.32 66.57
CA MET A 1 -0.82 15.33 67.43
C MET A 1 -0.69 13.99 66.75
N GLY A 2 0.04 13.05 67.35
CA GLY A 2 0.05 11.67 66.88
C GLY A 2 -1.11 10.88 67.46
N LEU A 3 -1.46 9.76 66.83
CA LEU A 3 -1.88 8.54 67.50
C LEU A 3 -1.68 7.35 66.54
N LEU A 4 -1.15 6.30 67.14
CA LEU A 4 -0.77 4.98 66.64
C LEU A 4 -1.98 3.99 66.65
N PHE A 5 -1.69 2.76 66.19
CA PHE A 5 -2.36 1.45 66.43
C PHE A 5 -3.46 1.06 65.41
N ASP A 6 -3.57 -0.18 64.91
CA ASP A 6 -2.73 -1.39 64.94
C ASP A 6 -3.31 -2.47 63.99
N LEU A 7 -2.50 -3.51 63.84
CA LEU A 7 -2.63 -4.84 63.24
C LEU A 7 -3.93 -5.64 63.52
N GLY A 8 -4.20 -6.64 62.65
CA GLY A 8 -4.88 -7.89 63.05
C GLY A 8 -5.81 -8.55 62.00
N THR A 9 -5.30 -9.20 60.94
CA THR A 9 -5.12 -10.67 60.73
C THR A 9 -6.35 -11.59 60.72
N LEU A 10 -6.47 -12.42 59.66
CA LEU A 10 -7.01 -13.82 59.52
C LEU A 10 -7.82 -13.95 58.20
N ARG A 11 -7.78 -15.01 57.37
CA ARG A 11 -7.10 -16.31 57.29
C ARG A 11 -7.54 -16.91 55.94
N LEU A 12 -6.69 -17.62 55.20
CA LEU A 12 -7.07 -18.86 54.50
C LEU A 12 -5.85 -19.57 53.91
N GLU A 13 -5.97 -20.89 53.92
CA GLU A 13 -4.91 -21.88 53.97
C GLU A 13 -4.33 -22.30 52.60
N THR A 14 -3.17 -22.93 52.74
CA THR A 14 -2.23 -23.52 51.79
C THR A 14 -2.70 -24.76 51.02
N SER A 15 -2.13 -24.96 49.82
CA SER A 15 -1.45 -26.18 49.31
C SER A 15 -1.36 -26.11 47.77
N GLN A 16 -0.41 -26.67 47.01
CA GLN A 16 0.91 -27.28 47.23
C GLN A 16 1.62 -27.34 45.84
N LEU A 17 2.96 -27.17 45.87
CA LEU A 17 4.01 -27.83 45.06
C LEU A 17 4.02 -27.81 43.52
N GLY A 18 5.14 -27.29 42.97
CA GLY A 18 5.88 -28.01 41.92
C GLY A 18 6.66 -27.18 40.88
N LYS A 19 7.92 -26.84 41.20
CA LYS A 19 9.16 -26.88 40.37
C LYS A 19 9.00 -26.69 38.83
N SER A 20 9.74 -25.83 38.12
CA SER A 20 11.20 -25.71 38.08
C SER A 20 11.61 -24.64 37.06
N SER A 21 12.69 -23.94 37.40
CA SER A 21 13.56 -23.03 36.63
C SER A 21 13.75 -23.26 35.12
N ARG A 22 13.93 -22.16 34.37
CA ARG A 22 15.22 -21.86 33.70
C ARG A 22 15.38 -20.38 33.28
N LEU A 23 16.59 -19.90 33.56
CA LEU A 23 17.18 -18.59 33.28
C LEU A 23 17.29 -18.27 31.77
N SER A 24 17.22 -16.99 31.38
CA SER A 24 18.42 -16.17 31.03
C SER A 24 18.09 -14.80 30.39
N HIS A 25 18.64 -13.75 30.99
CA HIS A 25 19.33 -12.55 30.43
C HIS A 25 18.70 -11.77 29.25
N PHE A 26 18.30 -10.48 29.46
CA PHE A 26 19.06 -9.22 29.17
C PHE A 26 19.29 -8.98 27.65
N PHE A 27 19.03 -7.84 26.98
CA PHE A 27 19.07 -6.41 27.34
C PHE A 27 18.15 -5.57 26.41
N PHE A 28 17.79 -4.38 26.91
CA PHE A 28 17.22 -3.22 26.22
C PHE A 28 18.11 -2.65 25.08
N SER A 29 17.50 -2.09 24.02
CA SER A 29 17.70 -0.69 23.59
C SER A 29 16.94 -0.35 22.30
N SER A 30 15.90 0.48 22.45
CA SER A 30 15.44 1.68 21.71
C SER A 30 16.01 2.10 20.32
N PRO A 31 15.27 3.00 19.62
CA PRO A 31 15.09 2.98 18.16
C PRO A 31 15.94 4.00 17.37
N LEU A 32 16.09 3.75 16.08
CA LEU A 32 16.78 4.65 15.15
C LEU A 32 15.91 5.83 14.72
N THR A 33 16.47 7.02 14.93
CA THR A 33 15.96 8.34 14.57
C THR A 33 16.31 8.69 13.13
N PHE A 34 15.40 9.41 12.48
CA PHE A 34 15.59 10.21 11.26
C PHE A 34 16.81 11.13 11.34
N LEU A 35 17.59 11.22 10.26
CA LEU A 35 18.46 12.37 9.97
C LEU A 35 18.42 12.71 8.48
N LEU A 36 17.98 13.93 8.22
CA LEU A 36 18.16 14.69 6.98
C LEU A 36 19.63 15.13 6.87
N CYS A 37 20.25 14.98 5.70
CA CYS A 37 21.30 15.88 5.23
C CYS A 37 21.34 15.92 3.69
N SER A 38 21.52 17.14 3.20
CA SER A 38 21.50 17.60 1.81
C SER A 38 22.89 17.46 1.13
N PRO A 39 23.06 17.84 -0.16
CA PRO A 39 23.89 17.12 -1.13
C PRO A 39 25.32 17.64 -1.25
N VAL A 40 26.22 16.79 -1.74
CA VAL A 40 27.53 17.17 -2.25
C VAL A 40 27.74 16.57 -3.64
N LEU A 41 27.99 17.48 -4.59
CA LEU A 41 28.48 17.27 -5.95
C LEU A 41 29.73 16.38 -5.96
N PHE A 42 29.80 15.38 -6.86
CA PHE A 42 31.02 15.04 -7.59
C PHE A 42 30.72 14.07 -8.75
N GLY A 43 31.17 14.45 -9.95
CA GLY A 43 31.78 13.56 -10.94
C GLY A 43 30.87 12.59 -11.70
N ALA A 44 30.42 13.03 -12.88
CA ALA A 44 30.24 12.13 -14.01
C ALA A 44 31.62 11.62 -14.46
N ASP A 45 31.76 10.30 -14.61
CA ASP A 45 32.37 9.62 -15.77
C ASP A 45 32.75 8.17 -15.43
N CYS A 46 32.50 7.28 -16.40
CA CYS A 46 33.01 5.92 -16.53
C CYS A 46 32.47 4.84 -15.59
N LEU A 47 31.36 4.20 -15.98
CA LEU A 47 31.08 2.78 -15.66
C LEU A 47 29.98 2.22 -16.58
N GLU A 48 30.30 2.04 -17.86
CA GLU A 48 29.45 1.28 -18.80
C GLU A 48 30.33 0.40 -19.70
N ALA A 49 31.04 -0.55 -19.11
CA ALA A 49 31.75 -1.61 -19.84
C ALA A 49 32.14 -2.78 -18.93
N ALA A 50 31.17 -3.58 -18.44
CA ALA A 50 31.47 -4.89 -17.88
C ALA A 50 30.21 -5.76 -17.67
N MET A 51 29.55 -6.20 -18.74
CA MET A 51 28.74 -7.43 -18.75
C MET A 51 28.61 -7.96 -20.18
N VAL A 52 29.73 -8.39 -20.76
CA VAL A 52 29.74 -9.30 -21.90
C VAL A 52 30.27 -10.63 -21.37
N SER A 53 29.36 -11.47 -20.88
CA SER A 53 29.70 -12.87 -20.64
C SER A 53 29.89 -13.54 -21.99
N THR A 54 31.04 -14.17 -22.15
CA THR A 54 31.47 -14.92 -23.33
C THR A 54 30.46 -16.02 -23.66
N LEU A 55 29.61 -15.76 -24.67
CA LEU A 55 28.75 -16.74 -25.31
C LEU A 55 29.62 -17.78 -26.04
N PRO A 56 29.39 -19.09 -25.86
CA PRO A 56 30.19 -20.12 -26.51
C PRO A 56 29.86 -20.25 -28.01
N ASP A 57 30.76 -19.73 -28.84
CA ASP A 57 31.33 -20.20 -30.14
C ASP A 57 30.58 -21.13 -31.12
N ALA A 58 29.25 -21.22 -31.16
CA ALA A 58 28.59 -21.96 -32.25
C ALA A 58 27.34 -21.33 -32.87
N ASN A 59 26.80 -20.24 -32.33
CA ASN A 59 25.66 -19.54 -32.93
C ASN A 59 26.04 -18.07 -33.13
N ALA A 60 26.55 -17.74 -34.31
CA ALA A 60 26.82 -16.36 -34.69
C ALA A 60 25.54 -15.53 -34.48
N LEU A 61 25.65 -14.47 -33.68
CA LEU A 61 24.56 -13.54 -33.42
C LEU A 61 24.07 -12.96 -34.74
N LYS A 62 22.83 -13.28 -35.13
CA LYS A 62 22.22 -12.76 -36.35
C LYS A 62 21.61 -11.39 -36.06
N VAL A 63 22.17 -10.32 -36.62
CA VAL A 63 21.54 -8.98 -36.55
C VAL A 63 20.60 -8.83 -37.74
N VAL A 64 19.35 -8.45 -37.49
CA VAL A 64 18.31 -8.27 -38.51
C VAL A 64 17.71 -6.88 -38.40
N THR A 65 17.92 -6.05 -39.43
CA THR A 65 17.27 -4.75 -39.53
C THR A 65 15.85 -4.91 -40.03
N ILE A 66 14.88 -4.57 -39.18
CA ILE A 66 13.46 -4.52 -39.52
C ILE A 66 13.08 -3.10 -39.95
N SER A 67 13.62 -2.06 -39.32
CA SER A 67 13.32 -0.66 -39.65
C SER A 67 14.57 0.21 -39.83
N ASP A 68 14.57 1.11 -40.82
CA ASP A 68 15.66 2.06 -41.07
C ASP A 68 15.85 3.05 -39.90
N ASN A 69 14.76 3.43 -39.24
CA ASN A 69 14.71 4.35 -38.10
C ASN A 69 14.58 3.62 -36.75
N HIS A 70 15.33 2.53 -36.58
CA HIS A 70 15.27 1.73 -35.36
C HIS A 70 15.85 2.47 -34.15
N ASP A 71 15.19 2.35 -33.01
CA ASP A 71 15.58 2.90 -31.71
C ASP A 71 15.55 1.82 -30.60
N LEU A 72 15.23 0.58 -30.97
CA LEU A 72 15.10 -0.56 -30.08
C LEU A 72 15.74 -1.82 -30.69
N ILE A 73 16.49 -2.54 -29.86
CA ILE A 73 17.04 -3.86 -30.16
C ILE A 73 16.25 -4.91 -29.37
N LEU A 74 15.55 -5.80 -30.08
CA LEU A 74 14.91 -6.98 -29.50
C LEU A 74 15.82 -8.20 -29.70
N ARG A 75 16.47 -8.66 -28.63
CA ARG A 75 17.26 -9.90 -28.63
C ARG A 75 16.37 -11.09 -28.38
N VAL A 76 16.14 -11.91 -29.40
CA VAL A 76 15.38 -13.15 -29.32
C VAL A 76 16.32 -14.33 -29.14
N THR A 77 16.12 -15.13 -28.08
CA THR A 77 16.96 -16.28 -27.77
C THR A 77 16.14 -17.57 -27.72
N GLU A 78 16.47 -18.54 -28.56
CA GLU A 78 15.93 -19.88 -28.54
C GLU A 78 16.85 -20.81 -27.75
N TYR A 79 16.30 -21.66 -26.89
CA TYR A 79 17.05 -22.66 -26.12
C TYR A 79 16.73 -24.08 -26.61
N THR A 80 17.71 -24.98 -26.56
CA THR A 80 17.58 -26.39 -26.97
C THR A 80 16.60 -27.21 -26.12
N LYS A 81 16.30 -26.76 -24.89
CA LYS A 81 15.30 -27.33 -23.99
C LYS A 81 14.54 -26.19 -23.32
N LYS A 82 13.22 -26.36 -23.14
CA LYS A 82 12.39 -25.45 -22.33
C LYS A 82 12.94 -25.42 -20.90
N LEU A 83 13.05 -24.25 -20.28
CA LEU A 83 13.53 -24.14 -18.90
C LEU A 83 12.56 -24.89 -17.98
N GLY A 84 13.05 -25.94 -17.32
CA GLY A 84 12.30 -26.59 -16.25
C GLY A 84 12.20 -25.62 -15.06
N THR A 85 11.07 -25.64 -14.36
CA THR A 85 10.79 -24.74 -13.23
C THR A 85 11.79 -24.85 -12.06
N SER A 86 12.65 -25.86 -12.05
CA SER A 86 13.64 -26.12 -10.99
C SER A 86 15.10 -25.92 -11.38
N ASP A 87 15.42 -25.70 -12.66
CA ASP A 87 16.81 -25.55 -13.11
C ASP A 87 17.14 -24.07 -13.32
N HIS A 88 17.91 -23.49 -12.40
CA HIS A 88 18.52 -22.17 -12.55
C HIS A 88 19.65 -22.12 -13.60
N GLY A 89 19.83 -23.20 -14.39
CA GLY A 89 20.75 -23.25 -15.51
C GLY A 89 20.04 -22.95 -16.81
N HIS A 90 20.42 -21.86 -17.48
CA HIS A 90 19.99 -21.60 -18.86
C HIS A 90 20.34 -22.81 -19.74
N GLY A 91 19.36 -23.34 -20.47
CA GLY A 91 19.61 -24.39 -21.46
C GLY A 91 20.65 -23.93 -22.48
N LYS A 92 21.26 -24.86 -23.23
CA LYS A 92 22.16 -24.46 -24.33
C LYS A 92 21.37 -23.61 -25.33
N ILE A 93 21.90 -22.43 -25.66
CA ILE A 93 21.31 -21.52 -26.65
C ILE A 93 21.36 -22.22 -28.01
N LYS A 94 20.20 -22.40 -28.62
CA LYS A 94 20.01 -22.99 -29.94
C LYS A 94 20.16 -21.96 -31.05
N ALA A 95 19.62 -20.76 -30.86
CA ALA A 95 19.70 -19.66 -31.81
C ALA A 95 19.55 -18.32 -31.08
N VAL A 96 20.17 -17.28 -31.61
CA VAL A 96 20.02 -15.91 -31.09
C VAL A 96 20.01 -14.91 -32.25
N ALA A 97 19.08 -13.95 -32.20
CA ALA A 97 19.02 -12.86 -33.16
C ALA A 97 18.67 -11.53 -32.49
N ASP A 98 19.27 -10.45 -32.98
CA ASP A 98 18.98 -9.08 -32.57
C ASP A 98 18.17 -8.39 -33.68
N PHE A 99 16.92 -8.06 -33.39
CA PHE A 99 16.05 -7.34 -34.30
C PHE A 99 16.11 -5.84 -34.01
N GLN A 100 16.54 -5.07 -34.99
CA GLN A 100 16.53 -3.61 -34.94
C GLN A 100 15.17 -3.10 -35.44
N VAL A 101 14.35 -2.62 -34.52
CA VAL A 101 12.95 -2.24 -34.73
C VAL A 101 12.69 -0.81 -34.26
N ASN A 102 11.58 -0.23 -34.73
CA ASN A 102 11.10 1.06 -34.24
C ASN A 102 10.11 0.84 -33.08
N ARG A 103 10.44 1.30 -31.88
CA ARG A 103 9.66 1.16 -30.64
C ARG A 103 8.27 1.72 -30.79
N GLN A 104 8.18 2.97 -31.25
CA GLN A 104 6.90 3.68 -31.34
C GLN A 104 5.96 2.96 -32.30
N PHE A 105 6.50 2.50 -33.43
CA PHE A 105 5.74 1.71 -34.40
C PHE A 105 5.17 0.42 -33.80
N LEU A 106 5.94 -0.32 -33.00
CA LEU A 106 5.44 -1.52 -32.32
C LEU A 106 4.32 -1.21 -31.32
N ILE A 107 4.43 -0.12 -30.56
CA ILE A 107 3.40 0.31 -29.59
C ILE A 107 2.09 0.65 -30.29
N ASP A 108 2.19 1.29 -31.45
CA ASP A 108 1.04 1.81 -32.18
C ASP A 108 0.36 0.74 -33.05
N ASN A 109 1.13 -0.18 -33.64
CA ASN A 109 0.65 -1.06 -34.71
C ASN A 109 0.52 -2.55 -34.34
N ALA A 110 1.11 -3.00 -33.22
CA ALA A 110 0.97 -4.41 -32.82
C ALA A 110 -0.47 -4.80 -32.46
N GLU A 111 -1.34 -3.82 -32.14
CA GLU A 111 -2.72 -3.89 -31.59
C GLU A 111 -2.88 -4.74 -30.32
N SER A 112 -2.04 -5.76 -30.11
CA SER A 112 -1.92 -6.48 -28.86
C SER A 112 -1.42 -5.54 -27.77
N GLY A 113 -1.99 -5.69 -26.58
CA GLY A 113 -1.50 -5.00 -25.40
C GLY A 113 -0.07 -5.41 -25.03
N PHE A 114 0.50 -6.47 -25.63
CA PHE A 114 1.80 -7.02 -25.25
C PHE A 114 2.94 -6.01 -25.42
N PHE A 115 3.21 -5.54 -26.65
CA PHE A 115 4.32 -4.61 -26.89
C PHE A 115 4.08 -3.27 -26.20
N ARG A 116 2.83 -2.77 -26.18
CA ARG A 116 2.50 -1.56 -25.41
C ARG A 116 2.83 -1.74 -23.93
N THR A 117 2.36 -2.83 -23.32
CA THR A 117 2.60 -3.11 -21.89
C THR A 117 4.09 -3.25 -21.60
N LEU A 118 4.80 -4.04 -22.41
CA LEU A 118 6.24 -4.29 -22.28
C LEU A 118 7.07 -3.01 -22.44
N LEU A 119 6.69 -2.11 -23.35
CA LEU A 119 7.50 -0.94 -23.72
C LEU A 119 7.12 0.33 -22.95
N THR A 120 5.88 0.46 -22.44
CA THR A 120 5.41 1.69 -21.78
C THR A 120 5.20 1.56 -20.27
N THR A 121 4.97 0.35 -19.75
CA THR A 121 4.57 0.18 -18.35
C THR A 121 5.79 0.15 -17.44
N ARG A 122 5.87 1.07 -16.47
CA ARG A 122 6.96 1.13 -15.47
C ARG A 122 7.13 -0.15 -14.62
N ASN A 123 6.15 -1.06 -14.69
CA ASN A 123 6.19 -2.35 -13.99
C ASN A 123 7.20 -3.34 -14.59
N PHE A 124 7.65 -3.10 -15.83
CA PHE A 124 8.69 -3.89 -16.47
C PHE A 124 10.01 -3.16 -16.37
N ALA A 125 11.06 -3.87 -15.93
CA ALA A 125 12.42 -3.31 -15.88
C ALA A 125 12.96 -2.98 -17.28
N GLU A 126 12.30 -3.49 -18.31
CA GLU A 126 12.51 -3.28 -19.73
C GLU A 126 11.95 -1.95 -20.23
N ALA A 127 11.02 -1.33 -19.50
CA ALA A 127 10.42 -0.06 -19.89
C ALA A 127 11.49 1.05 -19.93
N GLY A 128 11.64 1.68 -21.10
CA GLY A 128 12.65 2.70 -21.35
C GLY A 128 14.05 2.20 -21.74
N LYS A 129 14.31 0.88 -21.78
CA LYS A 129 15.59 0.33 -22.25
C LYS A 129 15.60 0.18 -23.78
N ASN A 130 16.67 0.59 -24.44
CA ASN A 130 16.85 0.41 -25.90
C ASN A 130 17.24 -1.03 -26.28
N PHE A 131 17.32 -1.93 -25.30
CA PHE A 131 17.65 -3.32 -25.45
C PHE A 131 16.70 -4.16 -24.59
N ILE A 132 15.98 -5.09 -25.23
CA ILE A 132 15.03 -5.99 -24.56
C ILE A 132 15.32 -7.42 -24.99
N LYS A 133 15.32 -8.34 -24.03
CA LYS A 133 15.56 -9.76 -24.26
C LYS A 133 14.23 -10.53 -24.25
N LEU A 134 13.97 -11.29 -25.30
CA LEU A 134 12.86 -12.21 -25.44
C LEU A 134 13.42 -13.64 -25.44
N ASP A 135 13.33 -14.27 -24.27
CA ASP A 135 13.80 -15.65 -24.07
C ASP A 135 12.72 -16.68 -24.46
N GLU A 136 13.16 -17.87 -24.87
CA GLU A 136 12.30 -19.02 -25.23
C GLU A 136 11.46 -18.86 -26.52
N HIS A 137 11.89 -17.98 -27.42
CA HIS A 137 11.26 -17.79 -28.73
C HIS A 137 12.16 -18.20 -29.87
N ASN A 138 11.56 -18.69 -30.95
CA ASN A 138 12.26 -18.94 -32.20
C ASN A 138 12.47 -17.62 -32.96
N PRO A 139 13.72 -17.22 -33.28
CA PRO A 139 13.99 -15.99 -34.00
C PRO A 139 13.25 -15.86 -35.33
N SER A 140 13.11 -16.95 -36.10
CA SER A 140 12.43 -16.91 -37.39
C SER A 140 10.93 -16.67 -37.23
N GLY A 141 10.32 -17.24 -36.17
CA GLY A 141 8.93 -16.98 -35.80
C GLY A 141 8.69 -15.52 -35.44
N VAL A 142 9.59 -14.92 -34.66
CA VAL A 142 9.52 -13.51 -34.29
C VAL A 142 9.77 -12.59 -35.49
N GLU A 143 10.69 -12.93 -36.41
CA GLU A 143 10.93 -12.16 -37.65
C GLU A 143 9.65 -12.06 -38.49
N VAL A 144 8.87 -13.14 -38.59
CA VAL A 144 7.56 -13.16 -39.28
C VAL A 144 6.56 -12.23 -38.61
N ILE A 145 6.46 -12.29 -37.28
CA ILE A 145 5.56 -11.43 -36.49
C ILE A 145 5.91 -9.95 -36.70
N LEU A 146 7.19 -9.61 -36.59
CA LEU A 146 7.66 -8.24 -36.81
C LEU A 146 7.41 -7.79 -38.26
N CYS A 147 7.64 -8.66 -39.24
CA CYS A 147 7.31 -8.40 -40.64
C CYS A 147 5.82 -8.08 -40.82
N ALA A 148 4.92 -8.83 -40.17
CA ALA A 148 3.49 -8.63 -40.27
C ALA A 148 3.02 -7.32 -39.62
N ILE A 149 3.54 -6.98 -38.44
CA ILE A 149 3.27 -5.70 -37.78
C ILE A 149 3.70 -4.53 -38.68
N HIS A 150 4.94 -4.57 -39.18
CA HIS A 150 5.50 -3.51 -40.02
C HIS A 150 4.87 -3.42 -41.42
N SER A 151 4.30 -4.51 -41.93
CA SER A 151 3.61 -4.52 -43.24
C SER A 151 2.34 -3.64 -43.28
N LYS A 152 1.85 -3.18 -42.12
CA LYS A 152 0.75 -2.21 -42.04
C LYS A 152 1.14 -0.81 -42.55
N ASP A 153 2.43 -0.48 -42.56
CA ASP A 153 2.93 0.74 -43.18
C ASP A 153 3.28 0.48 -44.64
N GLU A 154 2.51 1.10 -45.55
CA GLU A 154 2.73 1.00 -46.99
C GLU A 154 4.10 1.57 -47.42
N ASN A 155 4.65 2.54 -46.68
CA ASN A 155 6.01 3.04 -46.95
C ASN A 155 7.05 1.98 -46.59
N TRP A 156 6.91 1.35 -45.42
CA TRP A 156 7.78 0.26 -45.01
C TRP A 156 7.70 -0.91 -46.00
N LYS A 157 6.49 -1.33 -46.37
CA LYS A 157 6.22 -2.45 -47.29
C LYS A 157 6.80 -2.23 -48.68
N SER A 158 6.81 -0.98 -49.17
CA SER A 158 7.41 -0.61 -50.45
C SER A 158 8.92 -0.34 -50.38
N SER A 159 9.48 -0.10 -49.18
CA SER A 159 10.91 0.11 -48.98
C SER A 159 11.75 -1.13 -49.31
N ALA A 160 13.05 -0.91 -49.59
CA ALA A 160 14.00 -1.99 -49.84
C ALA A 160 14.12 -2.96 -48.65
N ILE A 161 14.07 -2.44 -47.40
CA ILE A 161 14.11 -3.26 -46.19
C ILE A 161 12.85 -4.10 -46.06
N GLY A 162 11.66 -3.50 -46.19
CA GLY A 162 10.41 -4.25 -46.05
C GLY A 162 10.26 -5.35 -47.10
N GLN A 163 10.65 -5.09 -48.34
CA GLN A 163 10.69 -6.11 -49.40
C GLN A 163 11.69 -7.23 -49.07
N ALA A 164 12.89 -6.89 -48.59
CA ALA A 164 13.91 -7.87 -48.23
C ALA A 164 13.47 -8.74 -47.03
N VAL A 165 12.91 -8.13 -45.98
CA VAL A 165 12.36 -8.85 -44.81
C VAL A 165 11.23 -9.78 -45.25
N THR A 166 10.27 -9.27 -46.03
CA THR A 166 9.15 -10.07 -46.57
C THR A 166 9.65 -11.25 -47.41
N ALA A 167 10.61 -11.01 -48.32
CA ALA A 167 11.14 -12.06 -49.17
C ALA A 167 11.85 -13.18 -48.38
N ARG A 168 12.50 -12.84 -47.26
CA ARG A 168 13.11 -13.82 -46.35
C ARG A 168 12.08 -14.58 -45.52
N THR A 169 11.10 -13.89 -44.94
CA THR A 169 10.06 -14.56 -44.12
C THR A 169 9.17 -15.48 -44.95
N LEU A 170 8.97 -15.18 -46.24
CA LEU A 170 8.27 -16.08 -47.17
C LEU A 170 9.05 -17.35 -47.54
N GLN A 171 10.34 -17.43 -47.18
CA GLN A 171 11.17 -18.64 -47.33
C GLN A 171 11.21 -19.49 -46.05
N LEU A 172 10.40 -19.15 -45.04
CA LEU A 172 10.32 -19.91 -43.81
C LEU A 172 9.92 -21.38 -44.11
N PRO A 173 10.70 -22.37 -43.63
CA PRO A 173 10.32 -23.78 -43.74
C PRO A 173 8.97 -24.06 -43.05
N ALA A 174 8.17 -24.95 -43.63
CA ALA A 174 6.84 -25.28 -43.11
C ALA A 174 6.86 -25.80 -41.65
N GLU A 175 7.93 -26.49 -41.25
CA GLU A 175 8.13 -26.98 -39.88
C GLU A 175 8.18 -25.86 -38.83
N ASN A 176 8.60 -24.65 -39.23
CA ASN A 176 8.69 -23.49 -38.34
C ASN A 176 7.38 -22.68 -38.26
N LEU A 177 6.32 -23.07 -38.98
CA LEU A 177 5.01 -22.42 -38.86
C LEU A 177 4.42 -22.55 -37.46
N TRP A 178 4.70 -23.66 -36.77
CA TRP A 178 4.33 -23.84 -35.36
C TRP A 178 5.07 -22.87 -34.45
N ASP A 179 6.33 -22.56 -34.75
CA ASP A 179 7.09 -21.58 -33.97
C ASP A 179 6.52 -20.16 -34.15
N VAL A 180 6.03 -19.82 -35.35
CA VAL A 180 5.28 -18.58 -35.60
C VAL A 180 4.00 -18.56 -34.77
N ALA A 181 3.19 -19.63 -34.83
CA ALA A 181 1.95 -19.74 -34.07
C ALA A 181 2.17 -19.62 -32.55
N THR A 182 3.15 -20.35 -32.00
CA THR A 182 3.50 -20.31 -30.58
C THR A 182 4.02 -18.94 -30.16
N SER A 183 4.84 -18.29 -30.99
CA SER A 183 5.33 -16.94 -30.69
C SER A 183 4.20 -15.91 -30.75
N ASN A 184 3.26 -16.06 -31.68
CA ASN A 184 2.08 -15.21 -31.82
C ASN A 184 1.15 -15.32 -30.60
N ASP A 185 0.88 -16.56 -30.15
CA ASP A 185 0.10 -16.85 -28.95
C ASP A 185 0.72 -16.19 -27.71
N PHE A 186 2.04 -16.31 -27.55
CA PHE A 186 2.75 -15.71 -26.42
C PHE A 186 2.69 -14.17 -26.43
N MET A 187 2.87 -13.56 -27.60
CA MET A 187 2.78 -12.11 -27.78
C MET A 187 1.33 -11.61 -27.79
N MET A 188 0.35 -12.51 -27.58
CA MET A 188 -1.09 -12.23 -27.52
C MET A 188 -1.58 -11.42 -28.72
N MET A 189 -1.01 -11.67 -29.90
CA MET A 189 -1.41 -10.97 -31.12
C MET A 189 -2.62 -11.64 -31.75
N GLN A 190 -3.47 -10.84 -32.39
CA GLN A 190 -4.55 -11.39 -33.19
C GLN A 190 -3.97 -12.02 -34.46
N PHE A 191 -4.33 -13.29 -34.73
CA PHE A 191 -3.87 -14.01 -35.91
C PHE A 191 -4.24 -13.34 -37.23
N SER A 192 -5.29 -12.52 -37.24
CA SER A 192 -5.72 -11.71 -38.38
C SER A 192 -4.60 -10.84 -38.98
N HIS A 193 -3.56 -10.50 -38.22
CA HIS A 193 -2.40 -9.75 -38.72
C HIS A 193 -1.45 -10.60 -39.56
N LEU A 194 -1.46 -11.91 -39.33
CA LEU A 194 -0.63 -12.88 -40.04
C LEU A 194 -1.35 -13.49 -41.24
N ASP A 195 -2.66 -13.29 -41.39
CA ASP A 195 -3.47 -13.84 -42.50
C ASP A 195 -2.86 -13.47 -43.86
N ASP A 196 -2.60 -12.18 -44.11
CA ASP A 196 -2.04 -11.71 -45.39
C ASP A 196 -0.65 -12.28 -45.68
N TRP A 197 0.19 -12.38 -44.65
CA TRP A 197 1.51 -12.99 -44.77
C TRP A 197 1.38 -14.49 -45.08
N PHE A 198 0.50 -15.20 -44.36
CA PHE A 198 0.32 -16.64 -44.53
C PHE A 198 -0.31 -16.98 -45.88
N VAL A 199 -1.23 -16.16 -46.40
CA VAL A 199 -1.77 -16.29 -47.77
C VAL A 199 -0.63 -16.25 -48.80
N ARG A 200 0.30 -15.30 -48.68
CA ARG A 200 1.48 -15.21 -49.56
C ARG A 200 2.42 -16.37 -49.38
N TRP A 201 2.67 -16.77 -48.13
CA TRP A 201 3.52 -17.93 -47.81
C TRP A 201 2.93 -19.21 -48.40
N TYR A 202 1.63 -19.44 -48.24
CA TYR A 202 0.92 -20.61 -48.74
C TYR A 202 0.90 -20.65 -50.27
N SER A 203 0.65 -19.52 -50.93
CA SER A 203 0.67 -19.44 -52.40
C SER A 203 2.03 -19.85 -52.99
N ARG A 204 3.13 -19.58 -52.25
CA ARG A 204 4.49 -19.92 -52.67
C ARG A 204 4.90 -21.35 -52.29
N ASN A 205 4.56 -21.79 -51.08
CA ASN A 205 5.13 -22.99 -50.47
C ASN A 205 4.12 -24.12 -50.27
N GLY A 206 2.81 -23.83 -50.31
CA GLY A 206 1.74 -24.75 -49.95
C GLY A 206 1.74 -26.02 -50.80
N HIS A 207 1.93 -25.91 -52.12
CA HIS A 207 1.95 -27.05 -53.03
C HIS A 207 3.15 -28.00 -52.81
N ALA A 208 4.28 -27.48 -52.33
CA ALA A 208 5.47 -28.29 -52.03
C ALA A 208 5.43 -28.87 -50.61
N THR A 209 4.50 -28.42 -49.78
CA THR A 209 4.40 -28.81 -48.37
C THR A 209 3.41 -29.98 -48.23
N PRO A 210 3.76 -31.04 -47.48
CA PRO A 210 2.82 -32.12 -47.20
C PRO A 210 1.56 -31.60 -46.50
N ASN A 211 0.38 -32.05 -46.93
CA ASN A 211 -0.91 -31.63 -46.36
C ASN A 211 -1.00 -31.87 -44.84
N GLU A 212 -0.35 -32.92 -44.33
CA GLU A 212 -0.29 -33.23 -42.89
C GLU A 212 0.39 -32.11 -42.08
N MET A 213 1.31 -31.37 -42.71
CA MET A 213 2.03 -30.25 -42.10
C MET A 213 1.27 -28.93 -42.21
N LEU A 214 0.22 -28.85 -43.02
CA LEU A 214 -0.51 -27.62 -43.26
C LEU A 214 -1.79 -27.55 -42.44
N LEU A 215 -2.24 -28.68 -41.88
CA LEU A 215 -3.51 -28.79 -41.19
C LEU A 215 -3.62 -27.80 -40.02
N TYR A 216 -2.72 -27.88 -39.03
CA TYR A 216 -2.71 -26.96 -37.88
C TYR A 216 -2.39 -25.50 -38.27
N PRO A 217 -1.37 -25.20 -39.11
CA PRO A 217 -1.13 -23.82 -39.55
C PRO A 217 -2.32 -23.17 -40.27
N CYS A 218 -3.01 -23.89 -41.17
CA CYS A 218 -4.16 -23.33 -41.87
C CYS A 218 -5.32 -23.01 -40.92
N LEU A 219 -5.49 -23.80 -39.85
CA LEU A 219 -6.44 -23.50 -38.78
C LEU A 219 -6.02 -22.23 -38.03
N GLN A 220 -4.77 -22.18 -37.57
CA GLN A 220 -4.30 -21.11 -36.69
C GLN A 220 -4.20 -19.74 -37.40
N PHE A 221 -3.74 -19.72 -38.65
CA PHE A 221 -3.71 -18.52 -39.50
C PHE A 221 -5.03 -18.29 -40.24
N HIS A 222 -6.10 -18.94 -39.80
CA HIS A 222 -7.47 -18.72 -40.26
C HIS A 222 -7.64 -18.75 -41.80
N HIS A 223 -6.85 -19.57 -42.50
CA HIS A 223 -6.81 -19.57 -43.97
C HIS A 223 -7.81 -20.59 -44.54
N ALA A 224 -9.09 -20.20 -44.63
CA ALA A 224 -10.20 -21.08 -45.00
C ALA A 224 -9.98 -21.89 -46.28
N VAL A 225 -9.47 -21.27 -47.36
CA VAL A 225 -9.26 -21.95 -48.66
C VAL A 225 -8.26 -23.10 -48.53
N ALA A 226 -7.08 -22.83 -47.98
CA ALA A 226 -6.04 -23.81 -47.74
C ALA A 226 -6.50 -24.91 -46.78
N PHE A 227 -7.17 -24.56 -45.68
CA PHE A 227 -7.69 -25.53 -44.72
C PHE A 227 -8.67 -26.52 -45.36
N MET A 228 -9.60 -25.99 -46.16
CA MET A 228 -10.57 -26.81 -46.91
C MET A 228 -9.85 -27.73 -47.91
N GLN A 229 -8.89 -27.22 -48.68
CA GLN A 229 -8.12 -28.03 -49.64
C GLN A 229 -7.31 -29.13 -48.95
N VAL A 230 -6.60 -28.80 -47.88
CA VAL A 230 -5.77 -29.73 -47.09
C VAL A 230 -6.64 -30.84 -46.51
N THR A 231 -7.76 -30.49 -45.86
CA THR A 231 -8.66 -31.48 -45.26
C THR A 231 -9.35 -32.36 -46.32
N LYS A 232 -9.70 -31.81 -47.48
CA LYS A 232 -10.19 -32.60 -48.63
C LYS A 232 -9.14 -33.61 -49.08
N ALA A 233 -7.92 -33.16 -49.33
CA ALA A 233 -6.84 -34.03 -49.78
C ALA A 233 -6.54 -35.14 -48.76
N LEU A 234 -6.50 -34.82 -47.46
CA LEU A 234 -6.31 -35.81 -46.40
C LEU A 234 -7.41 -36.89 -46.39
N VAL A 235 -8.67 -36.51 -46.62
CA VAL A 235 -9.80 -37.46 -46.67
C VAL A 235 -9.75 -38.36 -47.91
N TYR A 236 -9.45 -37.80 -49.08
CA TYR A 236 -9.54 -38.52 -50.35
C TYR A 236 -8.28 -39.28 -50.73
N GLU A 237 -7.10 -38.76 -50.40
CA GLU A 237 -5.81 -39.24 -50.90
C GLU A 237 -5.05 -40.12 -49.91
N ARG A 238 -5.30 -39.98 -48.61
CA ARG A 238 -4.55 -40.72 -47.59
C ARG A 238 -5.26 -41.99 -47.11
N ALA A 239 -4.45 -43.02 -46.89
CA ALA A 239 -4.84 -44.28 -46.27
C ALA A 239 -5.09 -44.14 -44.76
N TYR A 240 -4.44 -43.19 -44.10
CA TYR A 240 -4.63 -42.84 -42.70
C TYR A 240 -4.50 -41.33 -42.59
N ILE A 241 -5.38 -40.71 -41.81
CA ILE A 241 -5.26 -39.30 -41.50
C ILE A 241 -4.27 -39.22 -40.35
N VAL A 242 -3.08 -38.71 -40.66
CA VAL A 242 -2.01 -38.52 -39.69
C VAL A 242 -1.74 -37.04 -39.63
N GLU A 243 -1.75 -36.48 -38.43
CA GLU A 243 -1.31 -35.10 -38.23
C GLU A 243 0.20 -35.07 -38.09
N PHE A 244 0.84 -34.03 -38.63
CA PHE A 244 2.26 -33.80 -38.39
C PHE A 244 2.50 -33.47 -36.92
N ARG A 245 3.26 -34.34 -36.24
CA ARG A 245 3.66 -34.12 -34.86
C ARG A 245 4.91 -33.23 -34.81
N SER A 246 4.74 -31.94 -34.50
CA SER A 246 5.87 -31.06 -34.21
C SER A 246 6.70 -31.60 -33.05
N LYS A 247 8.03 -31.60 -33.20
CA LYS A 247 8.97 -32.04 -32.15
C LYS A 247 8.99 -31.09 -30.95
N ASN A 248 8.75 -29.80 -31.20
CA ASN A 248 8.90 -28.75 -30.18
C ASN A 248 7.55 -28.35 -29.54
N HIS A 249 6.44 -28.64 -30.23
CA HIS A 249 5.09 -28.17 -29.89
C HIS A 249 4.09 -29.32 -29.90
N HIS A 250 4.27 -30.31 -29.02
CA HIS A 250 3.37 -31.46 -28.92
C HIS A 250 1.95 -31.12 -28.47
N ASP A 251 1.78 -29.98 -27.81
CA ASP A 251 0.51 -29.41 -27.36
C ASP A 251 -0.26 -28.68 -28.47
N LYS A 252 0.41 -28.40 -29.60
CA LYS A 252 -0.15 -27.64 -30.73
C LYS A 252 -0.55 -28.59 -31.84
N HIS A 253 -1.73 -29.17 -31.68
CA HIS A 253 -2.34 -30.09 -32.63
C HIS A 253 -3.81 -29.74 -32.84
N ILE A 254 -4.39 -30.16 -33.96
CA ILE A 254 -5.84 -30.17 -34.12
C ILE A 254 -6.38 -31.27 -33.21
N GLU A 255 -7.47 -30.99 -32.49
CA GLU A 255 -8.08 -32.02 -31.66
C GLU A 255 -8.37 -33.28 -32.50
N PRO A 256 -8.19 -34.51 -31.93
CA PRO A 256 -8.46 -35.76 -32.63
C PRO A 256 -9.95 -35.85 -32.99
N ARG A 257 -10.31 -35.32 -34.15
CA ARG A 257 -11.69 -35.26 -34.61
C ARG A 257 -11.79 -36.03 -35.92
N VAL A 258 -12.81 -36.88 -36.01
CA VAL A 258 -12.99 -37.85 -37.10
C VAL A 258 -13.36 -37.11 -38.37
N LEU A 259 -12.40 -36.84 -39.26
CA LEU A 259 -12.71 -36.43 -40.63
C LEU A 259 -13.68 -37.44 -41.28
N PRO A 260 -14.60 -37.02 -42.17
CA PRO A 260 -15.78 -37.78 -42.58
C PRO A 260 -15.50 -39.02 -43.45
N ARG A 261 -14.29 -39.57 -43.45
CA ARG A 261 -13.89 -40.69 -44.30
C ARG A 261 -14.69 -41.96 -44.05
N GLY A 262 -14.98 -42.29 -42.79
CA GLY A 262 -15.86 -43.42 -42.45
C GLY A 262 -17.25 -43.24 -43.06
N HIS A 263 -17.80 -42.03 -42.99
CA HIS A 263 -19.08 -41.69 -43.59
C HIS A 263 -19.07 -41.80 -45.12
N LEU A 264 -18.02 -41.32 -45.80
CA LEU A 264 -17.87 -41.45 -47.25
C LEU A 264 -17.88 -42.92 -47.71
N ARG A 265 -17.24 -43.82 -46.95
CA ARG A 265 -17.26 -45.26 -47.25
C ARG A 265 -18.66 -45.86 -47.13
N VAL A 266 -19.39 -45.48 -46.08
CA VAL A 266 -20.79 -45.91 -45.89
C VAL A 266 -21.67 -45.41 -47.03
N LEU A 267 -21.53 -44.14 -47.44
CA LEU A 267 -22.27 -43.59 -48.58
C LEU A 267 -21.96 -44.31 -49.89
N LEU A 268 -20.68 -44.55 -50.19
CA LEU A 268 -20.27 -45.26 -51.39
C LEU A 268 -20.84 -46.69 -51.43
N SER A 269 -20.75 -47.42 -50.30
CA SER A 269 -21.35 -48.75 -50.17
C SER A 269 -22.87 -48.71 -50.40
N ASN A 270 -23.56 -47.77 -49.77
CA ASN A 270 -25.00 -47.58 -49.93
C ASN A 270 -25.40 -47.26 -51.38
N TRP A 271 -24.64 -46.44 -52.08
CA TRP A 271 -24.92 -46.10 -53.48
C TRP A 271 -24.71 -47.29 -54.42
N LEU A 272 -23.63 -48.06 -54.24
CA LEU A 272 -23.38 -49.29 -55.00
C LEU A 272 -24.47 -50.35 -54.73
N PHE A 273 -25.00 -50.41 -53.51
CA PHE A 273 -26.03 -51.37 -53.12
C PHE A 273 -27.46 -50.91 -53.44
N LYS A 274 -27.67 -49.63 -53.75
CA LYS A 274 -29.01 -49.05 -54.00
C LYS A 274 -29.76 -49.80 -55.10
N LYS A 275 -29.11 -50.11 -56.23
CA LYS A 275 -29.74 -50.87 -57.32
C LYS A 275 -30.01 -52.32 -56.93
N VAL A 276 -29.14 -52.93 -56.14
CA VAL A 276 -29.34 -54.31 -55.65
C VAL A 276 -30.61 -54.41 -54.82
N LYS A 277 -30.88 -53.43 -53.94
CA LYS A 277 -32.16 -53.37 -53.18
C LYS A 277 -33.37 -53.37 -54.11
N VAL A 278 -33.35 -52.53 -55.15
CA VAL A 278 -34.44 -52.50 -56.15
C VAL A 278 -34.58 -53.85 -56.85
N MET A 279 -33.47 -54.51 -57.20
CA MET A 279 -33.52 -55.83 -57.87
C MET A 279 -34.13 -56.93 -56.99
N MET A 280 -34.04 -56.84 -55.67
CA MET A 280 -34.64 -57.83 -54.77
C MET A 280 -36.18 -57.86 -54.86
N GLU A 281 -36.78 -56.72 -55.18
CA GLU A 281 -38.24 -56.55 -55.31
C GLU A 281 -38.79 -56.97 -56.67
N VAL A 282 -37.92 -57.14 -57.68
CA VAL A 282 -38.31 -57.51 -59.04
C VAL A 282 -38.68 -58.99 -59.08
N SER A 283 -39.66 -59.38 -59.92
CA SER A 283 -40.14 -60.76 -60.03
C SER A 283 -39.48 -61.60 -61.13
N CYS A 284 -38.54 -61.06 -61.90
CA CYS A 284 -37.95 -61.78 -63.03
C CYS A 284 -36.94 -62.85 -62.60
N ASP A 285 -36.92 -63.96 -63.32
CA ASP A 285 -36.01 -65.09 -63.05
C ASP A 285 -34.53 -64.75 -63.30
N CYS A 286 -34.24 -63.71 -64.10
CA CYS A 286 -32.87 -63.27 -64.37
C CYS A 286 -32.23 -62.48 -63.21
N LYS A 287 -32.99 -62.04 -62.21
CA LYS A 287 -32.50 -61.11 -61.18
C LYS A 287 -31.35 -61.69 -60.37
N GLU A 288 -31.45 -62.95 -59.96
CA GLU A 288 -30.47 -63.60 -59.11
C GLU A 288 -29.11 -63.72 -59.82
N LYS A 289 -29.13 -64.19 -61.07
CA LYS A 289 -27.93 -64.27 -61.91
C LYS A 289 -27.31 -62.90 -62.15
N THR A 290 -28.13 -61.87 -62.37
CA THR A 290 -27.66 -60.50 -62.62
C THR A 290 -27.00 -59.91 -61.37
N VAL A 291 -27.66 -60.01 -60.21
CA VAL A 291 -27.13 -59.53 -58.92
C VAL A 291 -25.86 -60.28 -58.54
N TYR A 292 -25.82 -61.60 -58.74
CA TYR A 292 -24.61 -62.40 -58.51
C TYR A 292 -23.44 -61.92 -59.37
N GLN A 293 -23.63 -61.75 -60.69
CA GLN A 293 -22.56 -61.26 -61.56
C GLN A 293 -22.13 -59.83 -61.21
N TYR A 294 -23.06 -58.96 -60.79
CA TYR A 294 -22.75 -57.61 -60.34
C TYR A 294 -21.86 -57.62 -59.09
N ILE A 295 -22.26 -58.34 -58.04
CA ILE A 295 -21.48 -58.42 -56.79
C ILE A 295 -20.13 -59.10 -57.05
N LYS A 296 -20.11 -60.17 -57.85
CA LYS A 296 -18.87 -60.85 -58.24
C LYS A 296 -17.91 -59.88 -58.93
N ALA A 297 -18.38 -59.13 -59.93
CA ALA A 297 -17.56 -58.15 -60.63
C ALA A 297 -17.07 -57.03 -59.70
N LEU A 298 -17.89 -56.55 -58.76
CA LEU A 298 -17.47 -55.60 -57.74
C LEU A 298 -16.33 -56.16 -56.86
N VAL A 299 -16.41 -57.41 -56.40
CA VAL A 299 -15.34 -58.05 -55.62
C VAL A 299 -14.05 -58.16 -56.44
N GLU A 300 -14.16 -58.51 -57.73
CA GLU A 300 -12.99 -58.64 -58.62
C GLU A 300 -12.23 -57.32 -58.83
N THR A 301 -12.90 -56.17 -58.69
CA THR A 301 -12.23 -54.86 -58.72
C THR A 301 -11.22 -54.66 -57.59
N LYS A 302 -11.31 -55.44 -56.50
CA LYS A 302 -10.58 -55.23 -55.24
C LYS A 302 -10.90 -53.89 -54.55
N GLY A 303 -11.97 -53.22 -54.96
CA GLY A 303 -12.54 -52.04 -54.31
C GLY A 303 -13.70 -52.37 -53.37
N TYR A 304 -14.31 -53.54 -53.50
CA TYR A 304 -15.45 -54.02 -52.70
C TYR A 304 -15.08 -55.31 -51.96
N PRO A 305 -15.55 -55.55 -50.73
CA PRO A 305 -16.44 -54.70 -49.92
C PRO A 305 -15.71 -53.48 -49.34
N ILE A 306 -16.41 -52.33 -49.28
CA ILE A 306 -15.82 -51.01 -49.02
C ILE A 306 -15.24 -50.91 -47.60
N ASP A 307 -15.90 -51.56 -46.65
CA ASP A 307 -15.53 -51.64 -45.23
C ASP A 307 -14.25 -52.44 -44.99
N GLU A 308 -13.90 -53.39 -45.86
CA GLU A 308 -12.61 -54.09 -45.80
C GLU A 308 -11.45 -53.26 -46.38
N GLN A 309 -11.74 -52.20 -47.13
CA GLN A 309 -10.71 -51.35 -47.76
C GLN A 309 -10.16 -50.27 -46.82
N ASN A 310 -10.10 -50.53 -45.51
CA ASN A 310 -9.73 -49.53 -44.51
C ASN A 310 -8.34 -48.93 -44.71
N ARG A 311 -7.41 -49.72 -45.27
CA ARG A 311 -6.03 -49.35 -45.55
C ARG A 311 -5.82 -48.57 -46.85
N LYS A 312 -6.86 -48.37 -47.66
CA LYS A 312 -6.78 -47.66 -48.95
C LYS A 312 -7.44 -46.29 -48.86
N SER A 313 -6.93 -45.31 -49.59
CA SER A 313 -7.57 -44.00 -49.69
C SER A 313 -8.91 -44.09 -50.44
N ILE A 314 -9.79 -43.10 -50.31
CA ILE A 314 -11.05 -43.09 -51.06
C ILE A 314 -10.77 -43.07 -52.57
N ASN A 315 -9.78 -42.29 -53.01
CA ASN A 315 -9.39 -42.23 -54.41
C ASN A 315 -8.86 -43.57 -54.93
N GLU A 316 -8.12 -44.32 -54.12
CA GLU A 316 -7.65 -45.65 -54.50
C GLU A 316 -8.81 -46.65 -54.59
N VAL A 317 -9.75 -46.62 -53.64
CA VAL A 317 -10.97 -47.44 -53.70
C VAL A 317 -11.78 -47.11 -54.96
N CYS A 318 -11.98 -45.83 -55.28
CA CYS A 318 -12.64 -45.40 -56.50
C CYS A 318 -11.90 -45.82 -57.77
N LYS A 319 -10.56 -45.74 -57.77
CA LYS A 319 -9.72 -46.18 -58.91
C LYS A 319 -9.87 -47.68 -59.15
N ASN A 320 -9.90 -48.48 -58.09
CA ASN A 320 -10.14 -49.92 -58.17
C ASN A 320 -11.55 -50.19 -58.71
N LEU A 321 -12.59 -49.58 -58.13
CA LEU A 321 -13.97 -49.74 -58.61
C LEU A 321 -14.15 -49.32 -60.08
N ALA A 322 -13.38 -48.35 -60.57
CA ALA A 322 -13.43 -47.92 -61.96
C ALA A 322 -13.02 -49.02 -62.97
N THR A 323 -12.39 -50.11 -62.54
CA THR A 323 -12.10 -51.27 -63.41
C THR A 323 -13.31 -52.21 -63.58
N PHE A 324 -14.44 -51.93 -62.92
CA PHE A 324 -15.67 -52.73 -63.00
C PHE A 324 -16.09 -53.15 -64.42
N PRO A 325 -16.02 -52.29 -65.46
CA PRO A 325 -16.41 -52.68 -66.83
C PRO A 325 -15.60 -53.85 -67.41
N VAL A 326 -14.36 -54.05 -66.93
CA VAL A 326 -13.49 -55.16 -67.34
C VAL A 326 -13.99 -56.50 -66.79
N HIS A 327 -14.63 -56.48 -65.62
CA HIS A 327 -15.04 -57.65 -64.86
C HIS A 327 -16.51 -58.03 -65.09
N PHE A 328 -17.37 -57.05 -65.34
CA PHE A 328 -18.80 -57.27 -65.44
C PHE A 328 -19.22 -57.77 -66.82
N LYS A 329 -19.93 -58.90 -66.85
CA LYS A 329 -20.57 -59.45 -68.05
C LYS A 329 -22.04 -59.71 -67.75
N LEU A 330 -22.93 -59.03 -68.48
CA LEU A 330 -24.37 -59.22 -68.34
C LEU A 330 -24.75 -60.64 -68.80
N PRO A 331 -25.47 -61.43 -67.98
CA PRO A 331 -25.94 -62.75 -68.39
C PRO A 331 -26.81 -62.68 -69.64
N GLU A 332 -26.75 -63.69 -70.52
CA GLU A 332 -27.59 -63.71 -71.74
C GLU A 332 -29.07 -63.71 -71.42
N SER A 333 -29.48 -64.44 -70.38
CA SER A 333 -30.86 -64.45 -69.87
C SER A 333 -31.37 -63.08 -69.42
N SER A 334 -30.46 -62.14 -69.17
CA SER A 334 -30.76 -60.80 -68.67
C SER A 334 -30.83 -59.76 -69.79
N LYS A 335 -30.32 -60.05 -71.00
CA LYS A 335 -30.26 -59.10 -72.13
C LYS A 335 -31.65 -58.66 -72.60
N SER A 336 -32.65 -59.55 -72.55
CA SER A 336 -34.03 -59.26 -72.96
C SER A 336 -34.91 -58.67 -71.84
N CYS A 337 -34.45 -58.69 -70.59
CA CYS A 337 -35.21 -58.15 -69.47
C CYS A 337 -34.87 -56.67 -69.29
N SER A 338 -35.87 -55.79 -69.46
CA SER A 338 -35.71 -54.33 -69.30
C SER A 338 -35.16 -53.92 -67.94
N THR A 339 -35.47 -54.67 -66.88
CA THR A 339 -34.98 -54.38 -65.52
C THR A 339 -33.55 -54.89 -65.29
N CYS A 340 -33.24 -56.13 -65.69
CA CYS A 340 -31.90 -56.72 -65.54
C CYS A 340 -30.87 -56.07 -66.49
N ASN A 341 -31.28 -55.67 -67.69
CA ASN A 341 -30.47 -54.95 -68.69
C ASN A 341 -30.32 -53.45 -68.37
N SER A 342 -30.12 -53.14 -67.08
CA SER A 342 -29.76 -51.79 -66.65
C SER A 342 -28.30 -51.49 -67.00
N ASP A 343 -27.97 -50.21 -67.13
CA ASP A 343 -26.58 -49.78 -67.27
C ASP A 343 -25.86 -49.86 -65.91
N TRP A 344 -25.28 -51.03 -65.63
CA TRP A 344 -24.56 -51.31 -64.39
C TRP A 344 -23.23 -50.55 -64.30
N GLU A 345 -22.59 -50.26 -65.44
CA GLU A 345 -21.40 -49.43 -65.50
C GLU A 345 -21.71 -47.99 -65.12
N TYR A 346 -22.82 -47.44 -65.61
CA TYR A 346 -23.29 -46.12 -65.21
C TYR A 346 -23.56 -46.02 -63.71
N ILE A 347 -24.12 -47.07 -63.10
CA ILE A 347 -24.38 -47.08 -61.65
C ILE A 347 -23.07 -46.95 -60.85
N VAL A 348 -22.03 -47.72 -61.20
CA VAL A 348 -20.74 -47.69 -60.51
C VAL A 348 -20.02 -46.36 -60.76
N SER A 349 -19.96 -45.90 -62.00
CA SER A 349 -19.32 -44.62 -62.35
C SER A 349 -20.03 -43.42 -61.72
N SER A 350 -21.38 -43.41 -61.71
CA SER A 350 -22.17 -42.37 -61.04
C SER A 350 -21.93 -42.35 -59.53
N ALA A 351 -21.79 -43.51 -58.89
CA ALA A 351 -21.44 -43.59 -57.47
C ALA A 351 -20.02 -43.04 -57.19
N ILE A 352 -19.05 -43.36 -58.06
CA ILE A 352 -17.68 -42.81 -57.99
C ILE A 352 -17.68 -41.29 -58.16
N ASP A 353 -18.40 -40.76 -59.14
CA ASP A 353 -18.46 -39.32 -59.39
C ASP A 353 -19.16 -38.57 -58.26
N SER A 354 -20.23 -39.17 -57.73
CA SER A 354 -20.95 -38.62 -56.57
C SER A 354 -20.04 -38.56 -55.35
N ILE A 355 -19.22 -39.60 -55.08
CA ILE A 355 -18.39 -39.62 -53.86
C ILE A 355 -17.23 -38.66 -53.96
N LYS A 356 -16.63 -38.49 -55.14
CA LYS A 356 -15.53 -37.54 -55.38
C LYS A 356 -15.95 -36.09 -55.21
N LYS A 357 -17.23 -35.78 -55.44
CA LYS A 357 -17.82 -34.43 -55.31
C LYS A 357 -18.56 -34.22 -53.98
N HIS A 358 -18.68 -35.26 -53.15
CA HIS A 358 -19.54 -35.19 -51.97
C HIS A 358 -18.99 -34.23 -50.90
N PHE A 359 -17.68 -34.27 -50.64
CA PHE A 359 -17.03 -33.51 -49.59
C PHE A 359 -15.99 -32.54 -50.16
N ASP A 360 -16.09 -31.26 -49.78
CA ASP A 360 -15.19 -30.22 -50.28
C ASP A 360 -14.01 -29.95 -49.37
N GLY A 361 -13.94 -30.60 -48.21
CA GLY A 361 -13.05 -30.23 -47.10
C GLY A 361 -13.86 -29.66 -45.94
N LEU A 362 -13.22 -29.42 -44.80
CA LEU A 362 -13.82 -28.69 -43.69
C LEU A 362 -13.78 -27.18 -43.96
N CYS A 363 -14.81 -26.47 -43.54
CA CYS A 363 -14.95 -25.02 -43.67
C CYS A 363 -14.72 -24.36 -42.31
N LEU A 364 -13.68 -23.53 -42.20
CA LEU A 364 -13.36 -22.81 -40.96
C LEU A 364 -14.50 -21.91 -40.51
N ASP A 365 -15.14 -21.18 -41.43
CA ASP A 365 -16.24 -20.29 -41.06
C ASP A 365 -17.45 -21.06 -40.51
N CYS A 366 -17.75 -22.23 -41.09
CA CYS A 366 -18.74 -23.13 -40.49
C CYS A 366 -18.29 -23.63 -39.12
N MET A 367 -16.99 -23.88 -38.94
CA MET A 367 -16.47 -24.28 -37.63
C MET A 367 -16.66 -23.17 -36.59
N ASP A 368 -16.42 -21.93 -36.95
CA ASP A 368 -16.50 -20.77 -36.06
C ASP A 368 -17.93 -20.32 -35.78
N HIS A 369 -18.81 -20.32 -36.80
CA HIS A 369 -20.24 -20.00 -36.64
C HIS A 369 -20.98 -20.94 -35.69
N THR A 370 -20.44 -22.13 -35.48
CA THR A 370 -21.11 -23.21 -34.75
C THR A 370 -20.42 -23.52 -33.44
N GLN A 371 -19.40 -22.72 -33.08
CA GLN A 371 -19.02 -22.56 -31.69
C GLN A 371 -20.20 -21.89 -30.96
N PRO A 372 -20.60 -22.36 -29.77
CA PRO A 372 -21.72 -21.81 -29.02
C PRO A 372 -21.41 -20.38 -28.56
N GLN A 373 -21.56 -19.41 -29.46
CA GLN A 373 -21.75 -18.01 -29.07
C GLN A 373 -23.16 -17.82 -28.49
N PHE A 374 -24.07 -18.75 -28.79
CA PHE A 374 -25.43 -18.81 -28.27
C PHE A 374 -25.59 -19.94 -27.25
N LEU A 375 -26.42 -19.71 -26.23
CA LEU A 375 -26.70 -20.67 -25.14
C LEU A 375 -27.42 -21.96 -25.60
N ASP A 376 -27.82 -22.05 -26.88
CA ASP A 376 -28.56 -23.19 -27.43
C ASP A 376 -27.98 -23.66 -28.77
N GLU A 377 -27.14 -24.69 -28.74
CA GLU A 377 -26.56 -25.37 -29.91
C GLU A 377 -27.62 -25.90 -30.89
N HIS A 378 -28.82 -26.23 -30.39
CA HIS A 378 -29.90 -26.71 -31.26
C HIS A 378 -30.48 -25.59 -32.10
N TRP A 379 -30.52 -24.36 -31.58
CA TRP A 379 -31.07 -23.23 -32.30
C TRP A 379 -30.27 -22.92 -33.56
N ASP A 380 -28.93 -22.90 -33.50
CA ASP A 380 -28.07 -22.64 -34.67
C ASP A 380 -28.23 -23.72 -35.75
N TYR A 381 -28.31 -24.99 -35.34
CA TYR A 381 -28.57 -26.10 -36.26
C TYR A 381 -29.92 -25.98 -36.97
N TRP A 382 -31.00 -25.74 -36.21
CA TRP A 382 -32.36 -25.67 -36.77
C TRP A 382 -32.59 -24.38 -37.57
N ASN A 383 -32.00 -23.27 -37.16
CA ASN A 383 -32.10 -21.99 -37.87
C ASN A 383 -31.40 -22.07 -39.24
N HIS A 384 -30.25 -22.74 -39.31
CA HIS A 384 -29.56 -22.99 -40.58
C HIS A 384 -30.38 -23.89 -41.51
N LEU A 385 -31.03 -24.95 -40.98
CA LEU A 385 -31.94 -25.80 -41.77
C LEU A 385 -33.18 -25.06 -42.28
N SER A 386 -33.65 -24.05 -41.54
CA SER A 386 -34.89 -23.32 -41.85
C SER A 386 -34.70 -22.20 -42.89
N SER A 387 -33.48 -21.70 -43.09
CA SER A 387 -33.20 -20.45 -43.82
C SER A 387 -32.91 -20.60 -45.34
N GLY A 388 -33.34 -21.72 -45.95
CA GLY A 388 -33.27 -21.90 -47.40
C GLY A 388 -31.89 -22.31 -47.92
N ARG A 389 -31.49 -23.56 -47.64
CA ARG A 389 -30.51 -24.45 -48.35
C ARG A 389 -29.17 -23.88 -48.88
N GLN A 390 -28.75 -22.66 -48.55
CA GLN A 390 -27.41 -22.16 -48.86
C GLN A 390 -26.45 -22.50 -47.71
N TRP A 391 -25.83 -23.67 -47.81
CA TRP A 391 -24.94 -24.22 -46.77
C TRP A 391 -23.68 -23.40 -46.53
N ASP A 392 -23.23 -22.67 -47.55
CA ASP A 392 -22.05 -21.82 -47.57
C ASP A 392 -22.37 -20.33 -47.34
N ARG A 393 -23.60 -20.01 -46.90
CA ARG A 393 -24.00 -18.63 -46.61
C ARG A 393 -23.07 -18.05 -45.55
N ASN A 394 -22.53 -16.86 -45.84
CA ASN A 394 -21.55 -16.14 -45.02
C ASN A 394 -20.20 -16.86 -44.82
N CYS A 395 -19.89 -17.89 -45.61
CA CYS A 395 -18.57 -18.52 -45.61
C CYS A 395 -17.68 -17.87 -46.68
N ARG A 396 -16.38 -17.79 -46.41
CA ARG A 396 -15.34 -17.33 -47.35
C ARG A 396 -15.11 -18.31 -48.49
N VAL A 397 -15.52 -19.57 -48.29
CA VAL A 397 -15.39 -20.65 -49.28
C VAL A 397 -16.76 -21.24 -49.60
N LYS A 398 -16.98 -21.53 -50.88
CA LYS A 398 -18.17 -22.27 -51.32
C LYS A 398 -18.04 -23.74 -51.00
N HIS A 399 -19.11 -24.35 -50.50
CA HIS A 399 -19.10 -25.76 -50.14
C HIS A 399 -20.49 -26.39 -50.09
N SER A 400 -20.54 -27.72 -50.13
CA SER A 400 -21.77 -28.49 -50.05
C SER A 400 -22.32 -28.64 -48.62
N GLN A 401 -23.51 -29.24 -48.52
CA GLN A 401 -24.11 -29.69 -47.25
C GLN A 401 -23.19 -30.61 -46.45
N SER A 402 -22.45 -31.49 -47.13
CA SER A 402 -21.59 -32.49 -46.47
C SER A 402 -20.44 -31.81 -45.74
N THR A 403 -19.84 -30.79 -46.36
CA THR A 403 -18.83 -29.95 -45.74
C THR A 403 -19.39 -29.19 -44.55
N TRP A 404 -20.58 -28.58 -44.69
CA TRP A 404 -21.22 -27.87 -43.58
C TRP A 404 -21.44 -28.80 -42.39
N TYR A 405 -22.10 -29.96 -42.60
CA TYR A 405 -22.43 -30.90 -41.52
C TYR A 405 -21.18 -31.47 -40.85
N SER A 406 -20.16 -31.80 -41.64
CA SER A 406 -18.88 -32.26 -41.12
C SER A 406 -18.22 -31.17 -40.30
N SER A 407 -18.19 -29.93 -40.79
CA SER A 407 -17.60 -28.78 -40.09
C SER A 407 -18.34 -28.47 -38.79
N PHE A 408 -19.68 -28.39 -38.82
CA PHE A 408 -20.55 -28.24 -37.65
C PHE A 408 -20.26 -29.31 -36.58
N SER A 409 -20.17 -30.58 -37.00
CA SER A 409 -19.84 -31.69 -36.10
C SER A 409 -18.42 -31.59 -35.52
N MET A 410 -17.53 -30.87 -36.22
CA MET A 410 -16.14 -30.58 -35.85
C MET A 410 -15.99 -29.28 -35.06
N SER A 411 -17.06 -28.59 -34.67
CA SER A 411 -16.98 -27.33 -33.89
C SER A 411 -17.27 -27.50 -32.42
N LYS A 412 -17.86 -28.64 -32.04
CA LYS A 412 -18.27 -28.90 -30.65
C LYS A 412 -17.10 -28.66 -29.70
N PRO A 413 -17.21 -27.72 -28.75
CA PRO A 413 -16.16 -27.55 -27.77
C PRO A 413 -16.29 -28.67 -26.75
N TYR A 414 -15.51 -29.75 -26.90
CA TYR A 414 -15.16 -30.57 -25.74
C TYR A 414 -14.43 -29.74 -24.66
N SER A 415 -14.03 -28.49 -25.00
CA SER A 415 -13.67 -27.48 -24.02
C SER A 415 -14.73 -27.29 -22.95
N THR A 416 -16.02 -27.59 -23.14
CA THR A 416 -16.98 -27.51 -22.02
C THR A 416 -16.61 -28.44 -20.86
N MET A 417 -16.03 -29.64 -21.08
CA MET A 417 -15.64 -30.49 -19.95
C MET A 417 -14.33 -30.07 -19.27
N ASP A 418 -13.30 -29.68 -20.04
CA ASP A 418 -12.04 -29.20 -19.45
C ASP A 418 -12.13 -27.76 -18.93
N SER A 419 -12.92 -26.89 -19.57
CA SER A 419 -13.27 -25.58 -19.03
C SER A 419 -14.22 -25.72 -17.85
N MET A 420 -15.19 -26.64 -17.82
CA MET A 420 -15.97 -26.90 -16.59
C MET A 420 -15.11 -27.45 -15.48
N LYS A 421 -14.11 -28.30 -15.77
CA LYS A 421 -13.14 -28.78 -14.78
C LYS A 421 -12.29 -27.62 -14.27
N LYS A 422 -11.78 -26.77 -15.16
CA LYS A 422 -11.01 -25.56 -14.80
C LYS A 422 -11.85 -24.57 -14.00
N ILE A 423 -13.11 -24.33 -14.40
CA ILE A 423 -14.08 -23.49 -13.69
C ILE A 423 -14.41 -24.11 -12.33
N LYS A 424 -14.53 -25.44 -12.24
CA LYS A 424 -14.76 -26.14 -10.97
C LYS A 424 -13.55 -26.01 -10.04
N ASP A 425 -12.34 -26.13 -10.57
CA ASP A 425 -11.10 -25.96 -9.83
C ASP A 425 -10.92 -24.48 -9.40
N GLU A 426 -11.24 -23.53 -10.27
CA GLU A 426 -11.24 -22.09 -9.96
C GLU A 426 -12.32 -21.72 -8.94
N ASN A 427 -13.53 -22.26 -9.07
CA ASN A 427 -14.59 -22.09 -8.09
C ASN A 427 -14.21 -22.69 -6.72
N GLN A 428 -13.50 -23.82 -6.72
CA GLN A 428 -12.97 -24.39 -5.48
C GLN A 428 -11.89 -23.49 -4.85
N LYS A 429 -11.00 -22.90 -5.66
CA LYS A 429 -10.01 -21.90 -5.19
C LYS A 429 -10.70 -20.65 -4.65
N LEU A 430 -11.69 -20.12 -5.35
CA LEU A 430 -12.48 -18.96 -4.93
C LEU A 430 -13.22 -19.24 -3.62
N LYS A 431 -13.78 -20.44 -3.46
CA LYS A 431 -14.43 -20.86 -2.21
C LYS A 431 -13.46 -20.87 -1.02
N VAL A 432 -12.22 -21.34 -1.22
CA VAL A 432 -11.18 -21.30 -0.18
C VAL A 432 -10.78 -19.86 0.15
N ILE A 433 -10.65 -18.99 -0.85
CA ILE A 433 -10.35 -17.57 -0.65
C ILE A 433 -11.48 -16.89 0.14
N HIS A 434 -12.74 -17.16 -0.23
CA HIS A 434 -13.91 -16.61 0.45
C HIS A 434 -13.97 -17.02 1.93
N LEU A 435 -13.78 -18.31 2.23
CA LEU A 435 -13.75 -18.80 3.62
C LEU A 435 -12.61 -18.15 4.44
N ARG A 436 -11.44 -17.91 3.82
CA ARG A 436 -10.35 -17.16 4.48
C ARG A 436 -10.73 -15.71 4.77
N GLN A 437 -11.42 -15.05 3.83
CA GLN A 437 -11.90 -13.69 4.01
C GLN A 437 -12.95 -13.61 5.12
N GLU A 438 -13.92 -14.52 5.17
CA GLU A 438 -14.91 -14.60 6.26
C GLU A 438 -14.24 -14.80 7.63
N SER A 439 -13.25 -15.69 7.72
CA SER A 439 -12.48 -15.88 8.96
C SER A 439 -11.75 -14.61 9.38
N ARG A 440 -11.17 -13.85 8.43
CA ARG A 440 -10.47 -12.60 8.71
C ARG A 440 -11.45 -11.49 9.15
N ILE A 441 -12.62 -11.40 8.52
CA ILE A 441 -13.69 -10.47 8.91
C ILE A 441 -14.13 -10.75 10.35
N LYS A 442 -14.34 -12.03 10.70
CA LYS A 442 -14.72 -12.41 12.07
C LYS A 442 -13.64 -12.04 13.10
N GLN A 443 -12.36 -12.24 12.78
CA GLN A 443 -11.27 -11.81 13.64
C GLN A 443 -11.27 -10.29 13.84
N LEU A 444 -11.38 -9.52 12.76
CA LEU A 444 -11.42 -8.06 12.81
C LEU A 444 -12.62 -7.55 13.61
N GLY A 445 -13.77 -8.22 13.51
CA GLY A 445 -14.93 -7.94 14.35
C GLY A 445 -14.60 -8.04 15.85
N GLY A 446 -13.94 -9.11 16.26
CA GLY A 446 -13.51 -9.27 17.66
C GLY A 446 -12.47 -8.23 18.12
N GLU A 447 -11.58 -7.79 17.22
CA GLU A 447 -10.62 -6.71 17.51
C GLU A 447 -11.34 -5.36 17.70
N ILE A 448 -12.36 -5.07 16.88
CA ILE A 448 -13.21 -3.86 17.00
C ILE A 448 -13.97 -3.87 18.33
N ASP A 449 -14.57 -5.00 18.72
CA ASP A 449 -15.29 -5.12 20.00
C ASP A 449 -14.35 -4.85 21.18
N ALA A 450 -13.13 -5.40 21.16
CA ALA A 450 -12.14 -5.17 22.20
C ALA A 450 -11.69 -3.69 22.28
N ILE A 451 -11.54 -3.02 21.14
CA ILE A 451 -11.24 -1.58 21.10
C ILE A 451 -12.40 -0.77 21.65
N THR A 452 -13.64 -1.14 21.32
CA THR A 452 -14.85 -0.47 21.80
C THR A 452 -14.93 -0.53 23.33
N ILE A 453 -14.75 -1.71 23.92
CA ILE A 453 -14.70 -1.87 25.38
C ILE A 453 -13.60 -1.01 26.01
N ARG A 454 -12.42 -0.93 25.38
CA ARG A 454 -11.33 -0.09 25.90
C ARG A 454 -11.66 1.40 25.83
N ASN A 455 -12.33 1.84 24.77
CA ASN A 455 -12.79 3.23 24.65
C ASN A 455 -13.83 3.56 25.71
N ASP A 456 -14.76 2.65 26.01
CA ASP A 456 -15.76 2.86 27.08
C ASP A 456 -15.06 3.05 28.44
N ILE A 457 -14.08 2.19 28.77
CA ILE A 457 -13.28 2.33 30.00
C ILE A 457 -12.54 3.68 30.05
N LEU A 458 -11.97 4.12 28.92
CA LEU A 458 -11.29 5.42 28.86
C LEU A 458 -12.27 6.58 29.05
N GLN A 459 -13.49 6.46 28.52
CA GLN A 459 -14.53 7.46 28.68
C GLN A 459 -15.00 7.56 30.14
N ASP A 460 -15.15 6.42 30.83
CA ASP A 460 -15.46 6.37 32.26
C ASP A 460 -14.35 7.03 33.09
N ASN A 461 -13.08 6.70 32.79
CA ASN A 461 -11.93 7.31 33.45
C ASN A 461 -11.86 8.83 33.23
N LEU A 462 -12.14 9.29 32.01
CA LEU A 462 -12.17 10.72 31.68
C LEU A 462 -13.27 11.43 32.47
N THR A 463 -14.45 10.80 32.59
CA THR A 463 -15.57 11.33 33.38
C THR A 463 -15.20 11.44 34.86
N ALA A 464 -14.54 10.43 35.42
CA ALA A 464 -14.05 10.46 36.80
C ALA A 464 -12.98 11.54 37.02
N LEU A 465 -12.06 11.73 36.06
CA LEU A 465 -11.03 12.75 36.13
C LEU A 465 -11.63 14.16 36.10
N ASN A 466 -12.64 14.39 35.24
CA ASN A 466 -13.35 15.67 35.19
C ASN A 466 -14.06 15.97 36.50
N ALA A 467 -14.73 14.98 37.11
CA ALA A 467 -15.35 15.16 38.42
C ALA A 467 -14.33 15.53 39.51
N ASN A 468 -13.12 14.97 39.45
CA ASN A 468 -12.04 15.37 40.35
C ASN A 468 -11.60 16.82 40.09
N VAL A 469 -11.45 17.23 38.82
CA VAL A 469 -11.10 18.62 38.46
C VAL A 469 -12.14 19.59 39.02
N ASP A 470 -13.43 19.30 38.87
CA ASP A 470 -14.51 20.13 39.43
C ASP A 470 -14.37 20.27 40.96
N GLN A 471 -14.04 19.18 41.68
CA GLN A 471 -13.76 19.23 43.12
C GLN A 471 -12.54 20.09 43.47
N TRP A 472 -11.46 20.01 42.68
CA TRP A 472 -10.28 20.84 42.88
C TRP A 472 -10.56 22.32 42.63
N GLU A 473 -11.43 22.65 41.67
CA GLU A 473 -11.87 24.02 41.43
C GLU A 473 -12.69 24.57 42.60
N GLU A 474 -13.59 23.75 43.17
CA GLU A 474 -14.34 24.12 44.37
C GLU A 474 -13.41 24.36 45.58
N TYR A 475 -12.45 23.46 45.80
CA TYR A 475 -11.44 23.61 46.84
C TYR A 475 -10.59 24.87 46.65
N ALA A 476 -10.14 25.15 45.42
CA ALA A 476 -9.37 26.34 45.10
C ALA A 476 -10.19 27.62 45.34
N ALA A 477 -11.50 27.61 45.05
CA ALA A 477 -12.40 28.72 45.33
C ALA A 477 -12.56 28.96 46.85
N GLU A 478 -12.68 27.89 47.64
CA GLU A 478 -12.74 27.97 49.10
C GLU A 478 -11.45 28.57 49.70
N GLU A 479 -10.28 28.09 49.28
CA GLU A 479 -9.00 28.62 49.73
C GLU A 479 -8.80 30.09 49.29
N THR A 480 -9.25 30.43 48.08
CA THR A 480 -9.25 31.83 47.62
C THR A 480 -10.13 32.72 48.50
N ALA A 481 -11.28 32.22 48.97
CA ALA A 481 -12.15 32.95 49.90
C ALA A 481 -11.47 33.15 51.27
N LYS A 482 -10.84 32.12 51.82
CA LYS A 482 -10.07 32.21 53.09
C LYS A 482 -8.93 33.23 52.99
N VAL A 483 -8.20 33.24 51.87
CA VAL A 483 -7.13 34.23 51.63
C VAL A 483 -7.69 35.65 51.60
N LYS A 484 -8.87 35.88 51.00
CA LYS A 484 -9.53 37.19 51.02
C LYS A 484 -9.88 37.62 52.44
N GLU A 485 -10.43 36.72 53.28
CA GLU A 485 -10.72 37.02 54.68
C GLU A 485 -9.45 37.37 55.48
N LEU A 486 -8.37 36.61 55.29
CA LEU A 486 -7.08 36.90 55.91
C LEU A 486 -6.53 38.25 55.48
N ASN A 487 -6.67 38.63 54.21
CA ASN A 487 -6.26 39.96 53.74
C ASN A 487 -7.05 41.09 54.42
N VAL A 488 -8.38 40.92 54.59
CA VAL A 488 -9.20 41.88 55.34
C VAL A 488 -8.74 42.00 56.80
N TYR A 489 -8.39 40.88 57.42
CA TYR A 489 -7.83 40.88 58.78
C TYR A 489 -6.48 41.61 58.85
N ILE A 490 -5.58 41.36 57.89
CA ILE A 490 -4.29 42.06 57.78
C ILE A 490 -4.50 43.57 57.66
N ASP A 491 -5.43 44.01 56.81
CA ASP A 491 -5.77 45.43 56.63
C ASP A 491 -6.29 46.07 57.93
N ASP A 492 -7.12 45.36 58.70
CA ASP A 492 -7.60 45.87 60.00
C ASP A 492 -6.46 45.97 61.03
N MET A 493 -5.59 44.96 61.07
CA MET A 493 -4.41 44.97 61.93
C MET A 493 -3.45 46.11 61.57
N ASP A 494 -3.29 46.43 60.29
CA ASP A 494 -2.48 47.56 59.84
C ASP A 494 -3.10 48.91 60.25
N LYS A 495 -4.44 49.05 60.19
CA LYS A 495 -5.14 50.22 60.74
C LYS A 495 -4.92 50.35 62.26
N VAL A 496 -4.99 49.25 63.01
CA VAL A 496 -4.71 49.24 64.45
C VAL A 496 -3.27 49.66 64.73
N LEU A 497 -2.30 49.12 63.99
CA LEU A 497 -0.89 49.48 64.09
C LEU A 497 -0.68 50.98 63.81
N THR A 498 -1.32 51.52 62.77
CA THR A 498 -1.25 52.94 62.41
C THR A 498 -1.83 53.84 63.51
N ARG A 499 -2.96 53.46 64.11
CA ARG A 499 -3.53 54.16 65.29
C ARG A 499 -2.57 54.12 66.48
N LYS A 500 -1.98 52.96 66.79
CA LYS A 500 -1.00 52.81 67.87
C LYS A 500 0.25 53.66 67.61
N LYS A 501 0.79 53.64 66.38
CA LYS A 501 1.93 54.47 65.96
C LYS A 501 1.65 55.96 66.16
N THR A 502 0.45 56.41 65.79
CA THR A 502 0.00 57.79 66.02
C THR A 502 -0.09 58.13 67.52
N LYS A 503 -0.65 57.22 68.33
CA LYS A 503 -0.73 57.39 69.80
C LYS A 503 0.65 57.47 70.44
N ILE A 504 1.58 56.60 70.03
CA ILE A 504 2.99 56.64 70.46
C ILE A 504 3.62 57.99 70.08
N GLY A 505 3.37 58.48 68.87
CA GLY A 505 3.79 59.82 68.44
C GLY A 505 3.32 60.91 69.39
N ARG A 506 2.02 60.95 69.73
CA ARG A 506 1.45 61.91 70.69
C ARG A 506 2.08 61.78 72.10
N LEU A 507 2.29 60.55 72.58
CA LEU A 507 2.92 60.30 73.87
C LEU A 507 4.38 60.77 73.90
N ARG A 508 5.15 60.55 72.82
CA ARG A 508 6.51 61.09 72.69
C ARG A 508 6.52 62.61 72.73
N SER A 509 5.59 63.28 72.03
CA SER A 509 5.46 64.74 72.09
C SER A 509 5.13 65.24 73.50
N ARG A 510 4.22 64.57 74.22
CA ARG A 510 3.90 64.88 75.63
C ARG A 510 5.11 64.68 76.55
N LEU A 511 5.83 63.58 76.39
CA LEU A 511 7.04 63.29 77.17
C LEU A 511 8.11 64.36 76.94
N THR A 512 8.29 64.78 75.69
CA THR A 512 9.23 65.86 75.33
C THR A 512 8.85 67.18 75.99
N ARG A 513 7.55 67.53 75.98
CA ARG A 513 7.03 68.72 76.67
C ARG A 513 7.23 68.64 78.18
N SER A 514 6.95 67.48 78.78
CA SER A 514 7.15 67.25 80.23
C SER A 514 8.63 67.31 80.62
N LYS A 515 9.54 66.81 79.78
CA LYS A 515 10.99 66.98 79.98
C LYS A 515 11.40 68.45 79.94
N GLY A 516 10.80 69.24 79.05
CA GLY A 516 10.97 70.69 79.02
C GLY A 516 10.55 71.34 80.35
N VAL A 517 9.34 71.06 80.82
CA VAL A 517 8.84 71.58 82.11
C VAL A 517 9.72 71.15 83.29
N ASN A 518 10.16 69.88 83.34
CA ASN A 518 11.06 69.42 84.40
C ASN A 518 12.41 70.14 84.39
N ARG A 519 12.95 70.44 83.21
CA ARG A 519 14.17 71.24 83.10
C ARG A 519 13.94 72.66 83.62
N ASP A 520 12.84 73.31 83.25
CA ASP A 520 12.50 74.66 83.76
C ASP A 520 12.30 74.65 85.29
N LEU A 521 11.71 73.59 85.84
CA LEU A 521 11.57 73.39 87.28
C LEU A 521 12.91 73.15 87.97
N GLN A 522 13.81 72.38 87.35
CA GLN A 522 15.16 72.15 87.86
C GLN A 522 15.93 73.46 87.93
N GLU A 523 15.92 74.26 86.85
CA GLU A 523 16.55 75.59 86.81
C GLU A 523 15.99 76.51 87.91
N ARG A 524 14.68 76.47 88.16
CA ARG A 524 14.04 77.20 89.27
C ARG A 524 14.48 76.71 90.64
N ASN A 525 14.65 75.41 90.80
CA ASN A 525 15.06 74.81 92.06
C ASN A 525 16.53 75.18 92.37
N ASP A 526 17.40 75.10 91.37
CA ASP A 526 18.80 75.52 91.47
C ASP A 526 18.89 77.02 91.86
N TYR A 527 18.07 77.88 91.24
CA TYR A 527 17.94 79.30 91.62
C TYR A 527 17.48 79.49 93.09
N LEU A 528 16.51 78.69 93.54
CA LEU A 528 16.02 78.77 94.92
C LEU A 528 17.06 78.30 95.94
N GLU A 529 17.82 77.25 95.61
CA GLU A 529 18.94 76.76 96.43
C GLU A 529 20.04 77.82 96.57
N GLU A 530 20.40 78.49 95.48
CA GLU A 530 21.35 79.61 95.47
C GLU A 530 20.84 80.79 96.35
N HIS A 531 19.56 81.12 96.23
CA HIS A 531 18.95 82.18 97.03
C HIS A 531 18.87 81.81 98.53
N LEU A 532 18.63 80.54 98.87
CA LEU A 532 18.66 80.03 100.24
C LEU A 532 20.06 80.06 100.84
N ALA A 533 21.08 79.65 100.08
CA ALA A 533 22.48 79.73 100.48
C ALA A 533 22.86 81.19 100.82
N THR A 534 22.46 82.14 99.97
CA THR A 534 22.68 83.57 100.18
C THR A 534 22.00 84.09 101.46
N LYS A 535 20.77 83.67 101.74
CA LYS A 535 20.08 84.02 103.00
C LYS A 535 20.78 83.42 104.23
N LYS A 536 21.30 82.21 104.13
CA LYS A 536 22.02 81.53 105.22
C LYS A 536 23.33 82.25 105.57
N ILE A 537 24.07 82.71 104.56
CA ILE A 537 25.27 83.52 104.74
C ILE A 537 24.93 84.85 105.44
N LYS A 538 23.88 85.56 104.99
CA LYS A 538 23.42 86.81 105.64
C LYS A 538 23.00 86.61 107.11
N SER A 539 22.31 85.50 107.41
CA SER A 539 21.93 85.15 108.79
C SER A 539 23.14 84.85 109.69
N GLN A 540 24.18 84.20 109.14
CA GLN A 540 25.41 83.93 109.88
C GLN A 540 26.24 85.20 110.13
N ALA A 541 26.30 86.11 109.15
CA ALA A 541 26.94 87.42 109.31
C ALA A 541 26.27 88.25 110.42
N PHE A 542 24.94 88.31 110.45
CA PHE A 542 24.19 89.03 111.49
C PHE A 542 24.41 88.45 112.90
N LYS A 543 24.54 87.11 113.02
CA LYS A 543 24.88 86.47 114.29
C LYS A 543 26.31 86.77 114.77
N ALA A 544 27.25 87.02 113.85
CA ALA A 544 28.62 87.41 114.19
C ALA A 544 28.65 88.84 114.76
N GLU A 545 27.98 89.79 114.10
CA GLU A 545 27.85 91.18 114.58
C GLU A 545 27.21 91.27 115.96
N GLN A 546 26.15 90.48 116.21
CA GLN A 546 25.49 90.45 117.52
C GLN A 546 26.39 89.94 118.65
N LYS A 547 27.32 89.03 118.35
CA LYS A 547 28.32 88.54 119.33
C LYS A 547 29.38 89.60 119.64
N GLU A 548 29.74 90.42 118.66
CA GLU A 548 30.73 91.49 118.80
C GLU A 548 30.19 92.65 119.65
N LEU A 549 28.94 93.05 119.40
CA LEU A 549 28.20 94.01 120.24
C LEU A 549 28.10 93.57 121.70
N LYS A 550 27.87 92.28 121.96
CA LYS A 550 27.82 91.73 123.34
C LYS A 550 29.18 91.76 124.05
N ARG A 551 30.30 91.70 123.33
CA ARG A 551 31.64 91.84 123.94
C ARG A 551 31.91 93.28 124.31
N SER A 552 31.64 94.21 123.38
CA SER A 552 31.82 95.65 123.60
C SER A 552 31.01 96.17 124.80
N ASN A 553 29.77 95.70 124.97
CA ASN A 553 28.92 96.09 126.11
C ASN A 553 29.47 95.61 127.46
N LYS A 554 30.12 94.44 127.50
CA LYS A 554 30.75 93.90 128.73
C LYS A 554 31.98 94.69 129.15
N ASP A 555 32.75 95.20 128.20
CA ASP A 555 33.93 96.03 128.47
C ASP A 555 33.52 97.43 128.96
N LEU A 556 32.40 97.96 128.46
CA LEU A 556 31.79 99.20 128.95
C LEU A 556 31.32 99.08 130.41
N GLU A 557 30.61 98.00 130.76
CA GLU A 557 30.17 97.71 132.14
C GLU A 557 31.33 97.52 133.13
N ARG A 558 32.51 97.12 132.64
CA ARG A 558 33.72 96.98 133.47
C ARG A 558 34.36 98.35 133.73
N SER A 559 34.30 99.26 132.75
CA SER A 559 34.80 100.63 132.86
C SER A 559 33.95 101.49 133.82
N VAL A 560 32.61 101.35 133.77
CA VAL A 560 31.69 102.07 134.66
C VAL A 560 31.94 101.72 136.14
N ARG A 561 32.13 100.44 136.46
CA ARG A 561 32.43 100.00 137.85
C ARG A 561 33.75 100.54 138.39
N CYS A 562 34.73 100.81 137.52
CA CYS A 562 36.00 101.38 137.94
C CYS A 562 35.86 102.87 138.31
N LEU A 563 34.96 103.57 137.61
CA LEU A 563 34.65 104.99 137.88
C LEU A 563 33.81 105.15 139.16
N ASP A 564 32.88 104.24 139.43
CA ASP A 564 32.10 104.25 140.68
C ASP A 564 33.00 104.06 141.92
N GLY A 565 34.06 103.24 141.81
CA GLY A 565 35.04 103.06 142.89
C GLY A 565 35.88 104.31 143.18
N GLN A 566 36.25 105.06 142.14
CA GLN A 566 36.98 106.34 142.30
C GLN A 566 36.09 107.42 142.92
N LEU A 567 34.80 107.45 142.58
CA LEU A 567 33.87 108.44 143.10
C LEU A 567 33.63 108.31 144.61
N GLU A 568 33.57 107.10 145.14
CA GLU A 568 33.44 106.87 146.59
C GLU A 568 34.70 107.27 147.37
N GLU A 569 35.88 107.07 146.78
CA GLU A 569 37.17 107.44 147.38
C GLU A 569 37.29 108.97 147.53
N ASP A 570 36.95 109.71 146.46
CA ASP A 570 36.95 111.18 146.43
C ASP A 570 35.92 111.79 147.41
N GLN A 571 34.73 111.19 147.56
CA GLN A 571 33.72 111.65 148.52
C GLN A 571 34.16 111.51 149.98
N THR A 572 34.98 110.50 150.28
CA THR A 572 35.46 110.24 151.64
C THR A 572 36.56 111.23 152.04
N GLU A 573 37.38 111.66 151.09
CA GLU A 573 38.46 112.64 151.29
C GLU A 573 37.91 114.07 151.49
N ILE A 574 36.88 114.46 150.74
CA ILE A 574 36.23 115.78 150.87
C ILE A 574 35.54 115.94 152.24
N LEU A 575 34.89 114.89 152.74
CA LEU A 575 34.25 114.91 154.06
C LEU A 575 35.26 114.98 155.23
N GLY A 576 36.49 114.49 155.02
CA GLY A 576 37.60 114.64 155.97
C GLY A 576 38.12 116.08 156.09
N LEU A 577 38.13 116.83 154.98
CA LEU A 577 38.60 118.22 154.93
C LEU A 577 37.59 119.22 155.51
N LEU A 578 36.28 118.94 155.38
CA LEU A 578 35.22 119.79 155.94
C LEU A 578 35.15 119.80 157.48
N LYS A 579 35.66 118.76 158.16
CA LYS A 579 35.73 118.70 159.64
C LYS A 579 36.80 119.59 160.29
N LYS A 580 37.77 120.13 159.52
CA LYS A 580 38.90 120.91 160.08
C LYS A 580 38.76 122.43 159.99
N ASN A 581 37.79 122.98 159.23
CA ASN A 581 37.84 124.40 158.84
C ASN A 581 36.75 125.36 159.37
N VAL A 582 35.82 124.97 160.25
CA VAL A 582 34.77 125.93 160.72
C VAL A 582 34.64 125.98 162.26
N LYS A 583 35.78 126.08 162.96
CA LYS A 583 35.89 126.53 164.36
C LYS A 583 36.32 128.01 164.47
N LYS A 584 36.18 128.81 163.41
CA LYS A 584 36.51 130.24 163.38
C LYS A 584 35.54 131.00 162.47
N LYS A 585 35.05 132.14 162.99
CA LYS A 585 34.24 133.22 162.40
C LYS A 585 32.72 133.13 162.52
N SER A 586 32.29 133.85 163.56
CA SER A 586 31.04 134.55 163.80
C SER A 586 30.50 135.38 162.64
N SER A 587 29.18 135.62 162.71
CA SER A 587 28.37 136.75 162.18
C SER A 587 27.60 136.58 160.85
N SER A 588 26.28 136.83 160.99
CA SER A 588 25.36 137.49 160.04
C SER A 588 24.59 136.66 158.98
N THR A 589 23.26 136.61 159.17
CA THR A 589 22.21 137.13 158.25
C THR A 589 21.58 136.24 157.15
N CYS A 590 20.29 135.93 157.38
CA CYS A 590 19.08 135.95 156.51
C CYS A 590 18.93 135.26 155.12
N MET A 591 17.74 134.64 154.99
CA MET A 591 16.73 134.61 153.90
C MET A 591 16.91 133.77 152.60
N SER A 592 15.95 132.83 152.45
CA SER A 592 15.00 132.59 151.32
C SER A 592 15.41 132.01 149.94
N ASN A 593 14.62 131.01 149.55
CA ASN A 593 13.88 130.83 148.27
C ASN A 593 14.50 130.18 146.99
N SER A 594 13.90 129.03 146.63
CA SER A 594 13.15 128.71 145.39
C SER A 594 13.81 128.45 144.02
N CYS A 595 13.35 127.33 143.42
CA CYS A 595 12.70 127.17 142.09
C CYS A 595 13.42 126.57 140.85
N SER A 596 12.64 125.70 140.18
CA SER A 596 12.51 125.35 138.74
C SER A 596 13.65 124.58 138.02
N MET A 597 13.49 123.30 137.61
CA MET A 597 12.76 122.71 136.43
C MET A 597 13.53 122.80 135.09
N PRO A 598 13.27 121.97 134.04
CA PRO A 598 12.57 120.67 133.96
C PRO A 598 13.13 119.61 132.93
N VAL A 599 12.48 118.43 132.98
CA VAL A 599 12.30 117.29 132.04
C VAL A 599 13.51 116.45 131.62
#